data_AF-A0A2D5E8J4-F1
#
_entry.id   AF-A0A2D5E8J4-F1
#
_cell.length_a   1.000
_cell.length_b   1.000
_cell.length_c   1.000
_cell.angle_alpha   90.00
_cell.angle_beta   90.00
_cell.angle_gamma   90.00
#
_symmetry.space_group_name_H-M   'P 1'
#
loop_
_entity.id
_entity.type
_entity.pdbx_description
1 polymer ?
#
loop_
_entity_poly.entity_id
_entity_poly.type
_entity_poly.pdbx_seq_one_letter_code
_entity_poly.pdbx_strand_id
1 'polypeptide(L)'
;MTPILQWIKSHLVVVICAVVIIAAPVASYVIAGGMTEAARNELKSKASGLRDLKTHRSTTVSLEVPGGQPVSVTATANPNLIAAYQDAVTKISGQTAEVHEAGVKHNRNASGQARGADDLLPGHFPVPPSKRAMEEMPFKLHEALMNAYADLFKQVGAGMPPAAATVAERLERRRVVFVSGQRKDSVSELDPQELEAMQKELAAARLNLYREAATGESGAAPIRFYADESALDLPATPTGLMPLAAMFDWQWKYWITQDLLQAFADANGQDDVINGPMKRVLSLSIAGLGEAAAAPAGGGGQTGGMGGMGGMGAAGMGAPGRSRGGGGGTPAAAPGGTALPDHPGDAQIDPSIEARVDRTGSITGRSSNDVYDIRLVKCSIVASTRGLPAVIDAIAKSNFMTVIDLKLRPANAFDAARGGFIYGIEPVSFVDLTIETVWLREWTADAMPPDLRTMLGIRSNQPAGSAG
;
A
#
# COMPACT_ATOMS: atom_id res chain seq x y z
N MET A 1 -106.19 38.26 -39.93
CA MET A 1 -104.96 38.62 -39.18
C MET A 1 -105.28 38.50 -37.71
N THR A 2 -104.53 37.69 -36.97
CA THR A 2 -104.87 37.31 -35.59
C THR A 2 -104.79 38.52 -34.63
N PRO A 3 -105.73 38.64 -33.66
CA PRO A 3 -105.84 39.80 -32.77
C PRO A 3 -104.55 40.07 -31.96
N ILE A 4 -103.75 39.02 -31.75
CA ILE A 4 -102.45 39.08 -31.07
C ILE A 4 -101.45 39.98 -31.81
N LEU A 5 -101.41 39.93 -33.15
CA LEU A 5 -100.48 40.75 -33.95
C LEU A 5 -100.85 42.24 -33.93
N GLN A 6 -102.13 42.55 -33.76
CA GLN A 6 -102.59 43.94 -33.69
C GLN A 6 -102.32 44.55 -32.30
N TRP A 7 -102.43 43.74 -31.24
CA TRP A 7 -102.07 44.13 -29.89
C TRP A 7 -100.57 44.35 -29.71
N ILE A 8 -99.73 43.46 -30.27
CA ILE A 8 -98.25 43.62 -30.26
C ILE A 8 -97.84 44.90 -30.97
N LYS A 9 -98.50 45.28 -32.07
CA LYS A 9 -98.21 46.53 -32.79
C LYS A 9 -98.62 47.79 -32.01
N SER A 10 -99.67 47.73 -31.18
CA SER A 10 -100.07 48.89 -30.36
C SER A 10 -99.31 49.00 -29.03
N HIS A 11 -98.73 47.91 -28.53
CA HIS A 11 -97.98 47.87 -27.27
C HIS A 11 -96.51 47.46 -27.47
N LEU A 12 -95.90 47.90 -28.58
CA LEU A 12 -94.54 47.53 -28.99
C LEU A 12 -93.50 47.79 -27.89
N VAL A 13 -93.61 48.92 -27.20
CA VAL A 13 -92.69 49.30 -26.10
C VAL A 13 -92.75 48.30 -24.94
N VAL A 14 -93.95 47.84 -24.57
CA VAL A 14 -94.13 46.87 -23.48
C VAL A 14 -93.54 45.51 -23.86
N VAL A 15 -93.72 45.08 -25.12
CA VAL A 15 -93.15 43.82 -25.63
C VAL A 15 -91.62 43.88 -25.66
N ILE A 16 -91.03 45.00 -26.09
CA ILE A 16 -89.57 45.19 -26.08
C ILE A 16 -89.04 45.18 -24.64
N CYS A 17 -89.68 45.89 -23.71
CA CYS A 17 -89.26 45.89 -22.31
C CYS A 17 -89.37 44.49 -21.67
N ALA A 18 -90.42 43.72 -21.97
CA ALA A 18 -90.57 42.35 -21.47
C ALA A 18 -89.46 41.41 -22.00
N VAL A 19 -89.08 41.54 -23.27
CA VAL A 19 -87.97 40.78 -23.87
C VAL A 19 -86.63 41.18 -23.24
N VAL A 20 -86.40 42.46 -22.99
CA VAL A 20 -85.16 42.96 -22.35
C VAL A 20 -85.06 42.48 -20.89
N ILE A 21 -86.16 42.47 -20.14
CA ILE A 21 -86.18 41.99 -18.74
C ILE A 21 -85.85 40.48 -18.66
N ILE A 22 -86.24 39.68 -19.66
CA ILE A 22 -85.92 38.25 -19.71
C ILE A 22 -84.51 38.00 -20.25
N ALA A 23 -84.04 38.80 -21.22
CA ALA A 23 -82.74 38.62 -21.83
C ALA A 23 -81.58 39.11 -20.94
N ALA A 24 -81.78 40.16 -20.14
CA ALA A 24 -80.71 40.75 -19.33
C ALA A 24 -80.14 39.81 -18.24
N PRO A 25 -80.93 39.04 -17.48
CA PRO A 25 -80.41 38.08 -16.51
C PRO A 25 -79.57 36.97 -17.16
N VAL A 26 -80.04 36.46 -18.31
CA VAL A 26 -79.34 35.39 -19.05
C VAL A 26 -78.02 35.89 -19.62
N ALA A 27 -78.00 37.08 -20.22
CA ALA A 27 -76.78 37.71 -20.71
C ALA A 27 -75.80 38.02 -19.56
N SER A 28 -76.30 38.49 -18.41
CA SER A 28 -75.47 38.78 -17.24
C SER A 28 -74.80 37.52 -16.66
N TYR A 29 -75.50 36.38 -16.66
CA TYR A 29 -74.96 35.11 -16.18
C TYR A 29 -73.85 34.57 -17.10
N VAL A 30 -74.02 34.68 -18.42
CA VAL A 30 -73.01 34.24 -19.40
C VAL A 30 -71.75 35.12 -19.35
N ILE A 31 -71.91 36.43 -19.20
CA ILE A 31 -70.78 37.36 -19.08
C ILE A 31 -70.04 37.16 -17.74
N ALA A 32 -70.77 36.96 -16.64
CA ALA A 32 -70.17 36.67 -15.34
C ALA A 32 -69.42 35.32 -15.32
N GLY A 33 -69.96 34.29 -16.00
CA GLY A 33 -69.29 33.01 -16.21
C GLY A 33 -67.99 33.14 -17.00
N GLY A 34 -68.02 33.88 -18.11
CA GLY A 34 -66.82 34.13 -18.94
C GLY A 34 -65.72 34.92 -18.22
N MET A 35 -66.09 35.93 -17.43
CA MET A 35 -65.12 36.73 -16.68
C MET A 35 -64.49 35.96 -15.51
N THR A 36 -65.22 35.04 -14.88
CA THR A 36 -64.70 34.21 -13.78
C THR A 36 -63.77 33.09 -14.26
N GLU A 37 -64.04 32.50 -15.43
CA GLU A 37 -63.10 31.58 -16.07
C GLU A 37 -61.83 32.26 -16.57
N ALA A 38 -61.95 33.45 -17.17
CA ALA A 38 -60.79 34.24 -17.60
C ALA A 38 -59.88 34.60 -16.42
N ALA A 39 -60.45 35.07 -15.30
CA ALA A 39 -59.70 35.39 -14.09
C ALA A 39 -59.01 34.16 -13.46
N ARG A 40 -59.67 32.99 -13.48
CA ARG A 40 -59.06 31.73 -12.99
C ARG A 40 -57.92 31.25 -13.87
N ASN A 41 -58.03 31.41 -15.20
CA ASN A 41 -56.97 31.02 -16.12
C ASN A 41 -55.77 31.96 -16.04
N GLU A 42 -55.99 33.26 -15.83
CA GLU A 42 -54.92 34.24 -15.62
C GLU A 42 -54.18 34.00 -14.28
N LEU A 43 -54.90 33.65 -13.21
CA LEU A 43 -54.30 33.27 -11.94
C LEU A 43 -53.50 31.96 -12.04
N LYS A 44 -53.99 30.97 -12.79
CA LYS A 44 -53.24 29.74 -13.05
C LYS A 44 -51.97 29.98 -13.87
N SER A 45 -51.99 30.84 -14.88
CA SER A 45 -50.79 31.14 -15.69
C SER A 45 -49.77 31.96 -14.90
N LYS A 46 -50.22 32.91 -14.06
CA LYS A 46 -49.34 33.65 -13.14
C LYS A 46 -48.73 32.73 -12.07
N ALA A 47 -49.48 31.76 -11.56
CA ALA A 47 -48.98 30.78 -10.61
C ALA A 47 -47.99 29.77 -11.22
N SER A 48 -48.19 29.36 -12.49
CA SER A 48 -47.22 28.50 -13.20
C SER A 48 -45.93 29.26 -13.53
N GLY A 49 -46.03 30.52 -13.98
CA GLY A 49 -44.86 31.36 -14.22
C GLY A 49 -44.01 31.60 -12.97
N LEU A 50 -44.64 31.73 -11.79
CA LEU A 50 -43.93 31.82 -10.51
C LEU A 50 -43.26 30.50 -10.10
N ARG A 51 -43.82 29.35 -10.48
CA ARG A 51 -43.18 28.04 -10.26
C ARG A 51 -41.99 27.84 -11.19
N ASP A 52 -42.12 28.22 -12.46
CA ASP A 52 -41.03 28.13 -13.43
C ASP A 52 -39.87 29.06 -13.06
N LEU A 53 -40.17 30.28 -12.59
CA LEU A 53 -39.16 31.19 -12.03
C LEU A 53 -38.45 30.63 -10.79
N LYS A 54 -39.13 29.83 -9.96
CA LYS A 54 -38.53 29.17 -8.80
C LYS A 54 -37.60 28.03 -9.22
N THR A 55 -38.00 27.24 -10.22
CA THR A 55 -37.21 26.14 -10.79
C THR A 55 -35.95 26.64 -11.49
N HIS A 56 -36.03 27.78 -12.20
CA HIS A 56 -34.85 28.40 -12.85
C HIS A 56 -33.94 29.19 -11.89
N ARG A 57 -34.40 29.50 -10.68
CA ARG A 57 -33.64 30.29 -9.68
C ARG A 57 -32.84 29.42 -8.70
N SER A 58 -33.10 28.12 -8.61
CA SER A 58 -32.34 27.18 -7.79
C SER A 58 -31.38 26.37 -8.66
N THR A 59 -30.11 26.75 -8.68
CA THR A 59 -29.06 25.93 -9.30
C THR A 59 -28.40 25.14 -8.19
N THR A 60 -28.48 23.82 -8.26
CA THR A 60 -27.70 22.97 -7.35
C THR A 60 -26.25 23.01 -7.83
N VAL A 61 -25.37 23.59 -7.03
CA VAL A 61 -23.93 23.56 -7.27
C VAL A 61 -23.36 22.46 -6.38
N SER A 62 -22.82 21.42 -7.01
CA SER A 62 -22.12 20.33 -6.34
C SER A 62 -20.64 20.68 -6.25
N LEU A 63 -20.15 20.87 -5.03
CA LEU A 63 -18.72 20.99 -4.78
C LEU A 63 -18.17 19.58 -4.50
N GLU A 64 -17.43 19.04 -5.46
CA GLU A 64 -16.70 17.79 -5.26
C GLU A 64 -15.51 18.07 -4.35
N VAL A 65 -15.54 17.48 -3.15
CA VAL A 65 -14.45 17.56 -2.19
C VAL A 65 -13.62 16.29 -2.38
N PRO A 66 -12.30 16.38 -2.63
CA PRO A 66 -11.45 15.21 -2.78
C PRO A 66 -11.60 14.24 -1.61
N GLY A 67 -11.99 12.99 -1.90
CA GLY A 67 -12.14 11.91 -0.91
C GLY A 67 -13.43 11.95 -0.06
N GLY A 68 -14.44 12.76 -0.41
CA GLY A 68 -15.70 12.87 0.33
C GLY A 68 -16.96 12.85 -0.56
N GLN A 69 -18.13 12.74 0.08
CA GLN A 69 -19.42 12.91 -0.61
C GLN A 69 -19.54 14.38 -1.09
N PRO A 70 -20.00 14.62 -2.33
CA PRO A 70 -20.13 15.97 -2.86
C PRO A 70 -21.06 16.81 -2.00
N VAL A 71 -20.59 18.00 -1.59
CA VAL A 71 -21.42 18.94 -0.84
C VAL A 71 -22.28 19.67 -1.86
N SER A 72 -23.54 19.26 -1.96
CA SER A 72 -24.51 19.93 -2.83
C SER A 72 -25.21 21.05 -2.06
N VAL A 73 -25.05 22.28 -2.56
CA VAL A 73 -25.77 23.44 -2.03
C VAL A 73 -26.74 23.92 -3.10
N THR A 74 -28.04 23.83 -2.82
CA THR A 74 -29.07 24.42 -3.67
C THR A 74 -29.19 25.90 -3.33
N ALA A 75 -28.61 26.76 -4.18
CA ALA A 75 -28.64 28.20 -3.99
C ALA A 75 -28.94 28.93 -5.31
N THR A 76 -29.34 30.20 -5.23
CA THR A 76 -29.41 31.06 -6.40
C THR A 76 -28.00 31.47 -6.78
N ALA A 77 -27.58 31.21 -8.02
CA ALA A 77 -26.29 31.60 -8.55
C ALA A 77 -26.14 33.14 -8.49
N ASN A 78 -25.48 33.61 -7.43
CA ASN A 78 -25.11 35.02 -7.23
C ASN A 78 -23.64 35.18 -7.68
N PRO A 79 -23.26 36.25 -8.39
CA PRO A 79 -21.86 36.56 -8.68
C PRO A 79 -20.91 36.40 -7.47
N ASN A 80 -21.36 36.79 -6.27
CA ASN A 80 -20.56 36.63 -5.04
C ASN A 80 -20.37 35.15 -4.65
N LEU A 81 -21.36 34.29 -4.94
CA LEU A 81 -21.27 32.86 -4.69
C LEU A 81 -20.35 32.18 -5.71
N ILE A 82 -20.40 32.60 -6.98
CA ILE A 82 -19.49 32.10 -8.02
C ILE A 82 -18.05 32.51 -7.71
N ALA A 83 -17.81 33.76 -7.30
CA ALA A 83 -16.49 34.23 -6.88
C ALA A 83 -15.98 33.44 -5.65
N ALA A 84 -16.81 33.28 -4.61
CA ALA A 84 -16.45 32.49 -3.44
C ALA A 84 -16.20 31.01 -3.78
N TYR A 85 -16.94 30.44 -4.74
CA TYR A 85 -16.73 29.08 -5.22
C TYR A 85 -15.42 28.96 -6.02
N GLN A 86 -15.12 29.92 -6.89
CA GLN A 86 -13.85 29.99 -7.61
C GLN A 86 -12.68 30.11 -6.63
N ASP A 87 -12.77 31.01 -5.64
CA ASP A 87 -11.75 31.16 -4.59
C ASP A 87 -11.58 29.86 -3.79
N ALA A 88 -12.68 29.18 -3.43
CA ALA A 88 -12.64 27.90 -2.74
C ALA A 88 -12.01 26.80 -3.59
N VAL A 89 -12.38 26.67 -4.87
CA VAL A 89 -11.81 25.69 -5.79
C VAL A 89 -10.32 25.98 -6.03
N THR A 90 -9.93 27.22 -6.26
CA THR A 90 -8.52 27.61 -6.44
C THR A 90 -7.70 27.31 -5.18
N LYS A 91 -8.27 27.56 -3.99
CA LYS A 91 -7.61 27.22 -2.73
C LYS A 91 -7.48 25.70 -2.54
N ILE A 92 -8.54 24.94 -2.79
CA ILE A 92 -8.53 23.48 -2.69
C ILE A 92 -7.57 22.86 -3.71
N SER A 93 -7.55 23.36 -4.96
CA SER A 93 -6.65 22.87 -5.99
C SER A 93 -5.19 23.18 -5.66
N GLY A 94 -4.91 24.39 -5.14
CA GLY A 94 -3.57 24.77 -4.68
C GLY A 94 -3.09 23.88 -3.54
N GLN A 95 -3.93 23.67 -2.52
CA GLN A 95 -3.61 22.78 -1.40
C GLN A 95 -3.44 21.32 -1.83
N THR A 96 -4.27 20.84 -2.78
CA THR A 96 -4.14 19.50 -3.34
C THR A 96 -2.82 19.33 -4.09
N ALA A 97 -2.42 20.32 -4.89
CA ALA A 97 -1.15 20.29 -5.62
C ALA A 97 0.06 20.28 -4.66
N GLU A 98 0.03 21.11 -3.60
CA GLU A 98 1.08 21.13 -2.58
C GLU A 98 1.20 19.80 -1.84
N VAL A 99 0.08 19.20 -1.43
CA VAL A 99 0.06 17.89 -0.75
C VAL A 99 0.52 16.78 -1.69
N HIS A 100 0.14 16.86 -2.97
CA HIS A 100 0.57 15.92 -3.99
C HIS A 100 2.09 15.97 -4.23
N GLU A 101 2.65 17.15 -4.46
CA GLU A 101 4.09 17.34 -4.63
C GLU A 101 4.87 16.91 -3.39
N ALA A 102 4.37 17.28 -2.19
CA ALA A 102 4.95 16.82 -0.93
C ALA A 102 4.88 15.28 -0.80
N GLY A 103 3.81 14.66 -1.29
CA GLY A 103 3.65 13.21 -1.31
C GLY A 103 4.62 12.51 -2.25
N VAL A 104 4.79 13.00 -3.48
CA VAL A 104 5.79 12.50 -4.44
C VAL A 104 7.20 12.64 -3.87
N LYS A 105 7.52 13.80 -3.30
CA LYS A 105 8.81 14.04 -2.67
C LYS A 105 9.04 13.12 -1.47
N HIS A 106 8.02 12.90 -0.64
CA HIS A 106 8.10 11.95 0.46
C HIS A 106 8.33 10.52 -0.05
N ASN A 107 7.64 10.10 -1.12
CA ASN A 107 7.79 8.77 -1.70
C ASN A 107 9.19 8.52 -2.29
N ARG A 108 9.77 9.58 -2.86
CA ARG A 108 11.11 9.56 -3.44
C ARG A 108 12.23 9.65 -2.39
N ASN A 109 12.01 10.34 -1.28
CA ASN A 109 13.07 10.73 -0.33
C ASN A 109 12.81 10.28 1.12
N ALA A 110 12.04 9.22 1.35
CA ALA A 110 11.62 8.82 2.69
C ALA A 110 12.79 8.57 3.68
N SER A 111 13.91 8.01 3.21
CA SER A 111 15.13 7.77 4.01
C SER A 111 16.12 8.94 4.02
N GLY A 112 15.73 10.11 3.50
CA GLY A 112 16.62 11.29 3.38
C GLY A 112 17.59 11.24 2.19
N GLN A 113 17.59 10.15 1.42
CA GLN A 113 18.30 10.03 0.15
C GLN A 113 17.30 10.09 -1.01
N ALA A 114 17.60 10.92 -2.01
CA ALA A 114 16.73 11.03 -3.17
C ALA A 114 16.87 9.79 -4.04
N ARG A 115 15.76 9.08 -4.25
CA ARG A 115 15.72 7.86 -5.05
C ARG A 115 15.43 8.13 -6.52
N GLY A 116 15.86 7.22 -7.37
CA GLY A 116 15.66 7.29 -8.81
C GLY A 116 16.11 6.00 -9.51
N ALA A 117 15.74 5.89 -10.78
CA ALA A 117 16.14 4.80 -11.67
C ALA A 117 17.66 4.55 -11.63
N ASP A 118 18.41 5.65 -11.49
CA ASP A 118 19.85 5.71 -11.62
C ASP A 118 20.63 5.47 -10.31
N ASP A 119 19.96 5.23 -9.18
CA ASP A 119 20.63 5.14 -7.87
C ASP A 119 21.68 4.03 -7.80
N LEU A 120 21.30 2.83 -8.29
CA LEU A 120 22.15 1.64 -8.24
C LEU A 120 22.94 1.47 -9.53
N LEU A 121 22.30 1.69 -10.67
CA LEU A 121 22.91 1.57 -12.00
C LEU A 121 22.45 2.71 -12.92
N PRO A 122 23.23 3.79 -13.00
CA PRO A 122 22.90 4.93 -13.86
C PRO A 122 22.72 4.54 -15.33
N GLY A 123 21.62 4.99 -15.95
CA GLY A 123 21.32 4.86 -17.37
C GLY A 123 20.94 3.46 -17.84
N HIS A 124 20.67 2.51 -16.94
CA HIS A 124 20.31 1.14 -17.32
C HIS A 124 18.79 0.90 -17.41
N PHE A 125 17.99 1.75 -16.75
CA PHE A 125 16.53 1.74 -16.81
C PHE A 125 16.02 3.01 -17.51
N PRO A 126 14.90 2.93 -18.27
CA PRO A 126 14.03 1.77 -18.50
C PRO A 126 14.56 0.76 -19.53
N VAL A 127 15.53 1.16 -20.37
CA VAL A 127 16.20 0.27 -21.34
C VAL A 127 17.71 0.57 -21.31
N PRO A 128 18.58 -0.46 -21.28
CA PRO A 128 20.03 -0.27 -21.30
C PRO A 128 20.54 0.40 -22.58
N PRO A 129 21.72 1.08 -22.55
CA PRO A 129 22.23 1.82 -23.70
C PRO A 129 22.80 0.94 -24.82
N SER A 130 23.09 -0.33 -24.54
CA SER A 130 23.66 -1.26 -25.53
C SER A 130 23.33 -2.71 -25.18
N LYS A 131 23.45 -3.62 -26.17
CA LYS A 131 23.23 -5.07 -25.96
C LYS A 131 24.20 -5.63 -24.94
N ARG A 132 25.46 -5.19 -25.00
CA ARG A 132 26.48 -5.54 -24.01
C ARG A 132 26.09 -5.09 -22.61
N ALA A 133 25.55 -3.87 -22.48
CA ALA A 133 25.06 -3.39 -21.18
C ALA A 133 23.91 -4.25 -20.67
N MET A 134 22.99 -4.69 -21.53
CA MET A 134 21.92 -5.63 -21.15
C MET A 134 22.44 -7.00 -20.68
N GLU A 135 23.48 -7.53 -21.32
CA GLU A 135 24.09 -8.82 -20.92
C GLU A 135 24.84 -8.72 -19.57
N GLU A 136 25.52 -7.60 -19.32
CA GLU A 136 26.27 -7.37 -18.08
C GLU A 136 25.39 -6.88 -16.92
N MET A 137 24.21 -6.30 -17.21
CA MET A 137 23.33 -5.64 -16.23
C MET A 137 22.93 -6.53 -15.05
N PRO A 138 22.52 -7.81 -15.22
CA PRO A 138 22.12 -8.64 -14.09
C PRO A 138 23.23 -8.77 -13.04
N PHE A 139 24.47 -8.98 -13.50
CA PHE A 139 25.64 -9.16 -12.62
C PHE A 139 26.03 -7.85 -11.93
N LYS A 140 26.09 -6.75 -12.69
CA LYS A 140 26.39 -5.42 -12.15
C LYS A 140 25.34 -4.95 -11.14
N LEU A 141 24.05 -5.22 -11.43
CA LEU A 141 22.96 -4.83 -10.54
C LEU A 141 23.00 -5.64 -9.26
N HIS A 142 23.21 -6.96 -9.37
CA HIS A 142 23.36 -7.83 -8.21
C HIS A 142 24.52 -7.38 -7.32
N GLU A 143 25.69 -7.08 -7.90
CA GLU A 143 26.85 -6.57 -7.15
C GLU A 143 26.53 -5.22 -6.47
N ALA A 144 25.93 -4.28 -7.19
CA ALA A 144 25.53 -2.99 -6.64
C ALA A 144 24.51 -3.14 -5.50
N LEU A 145 23.53 -4.05 -5.64
CA LEU A 145 22.54 -4.36 -4.62
C LEU A 145 23.17 -4.95 -3.37
N MET A 146 24.06 -5.94 -3.51
CA MET A 146 24.73 -6.54 -2.35
C MET A 146 25.55 -5.50 -1.57
N ASN A 147 26.27 -4.62 -2.27
CA ASN A 147 26.97 -3.51 -1.64
C ASN A 147 26.00 -2.54 -0.95
N ALA A 148 24.89 -2.21 -1.60
CA ALA A 148 23.87 -1.31 -1.05
C ALA A 148 23.16 -1.90 0.19
N TYR A 149 22.93 -3.21 0.25
CA TYR A 149 22.42 -3.90 1.45
C TYR A 149 23.46 -3.89 2.57
N ALA A 150 24.73 -4.19 2.26
CA ALA A 150 25.80 -4.18 3.26
C ALA A 150 25.99 -2.78 3.88
N ASP A 151 25.90 -1.72 3.08
CA ASP A 151 25.98 -0.34 3.56
C ASP A 151 24.71 0.08 4.30
N LEU A 152 23.54 -0.40 3.89
CA LEU A 152 22.29 -0.20 4.61
C LEU A 152 22.38 -0.74 6.04
N PHE A 153 22.83 -1.99 6.23
CA PHE A 153 22.99 -2.58 7.56
C PHE A 153 23.89 -1.75 8.47
N LYS A 154 24.99 -1.19 7.93
CA LYS A 154 25.87 -0.27 8.68
C LYS A 154 25.17 1.03 9.04
N GLN A 155 24.44 1.63 8.10
CA GLN A 155 23.74 2.90 8.31
C GLN A 155 22.65 2.79 9.37
N VAL A 156 21.88 1.70 9.37
CA VAL A 156 20.81 1.46 10.36
C VAL A 156 21.33 0.95 11.70
N GLY A 157 22.65 0.70 11.83
CA GLY A 157 23.25 0.16 13.04
C GLY A 157 22.81 -1.27 13.35
N ALA A 158 22.46 -2.05 12.32
CA ALA A 158 22.10 -3.44 12.47
C ALA A 158 23.35 -4.31 12.62
N GLY A 159 23.26 -5.33 13.47
CA GLY A 159 24.42 -6.19 13.73
C GLY A 159 24.02 -7.58 14.22
N MET A 160 25.04 -8.40 14.44
CA MET A 160 24.89 -9.76 14.95
C MET A 160 25.67 -9.92 16.25
N PRO A 161 25.23 -10.82 17.14
CA PRO A 161 26.01 -11.12 18.33
C PRO A 161 27.37 -11.75 17.94
N PRO A 162 28.39 -11.63 18.81
CA PRO A 162 29.69 -12.25 18.59
C PRO A 162 29.57 -13.74 18.22
N ALA A 163 30.36 -14.16 17.23
CA ALA A 163 30.40 -15.54 16.78
C ALA A 163 30.70 -16.50 17.94
N ALA A 164 30.03 -17.66 17.95
CA ALA A 164 30.16 -18.63 19.03
C ALA A 164 31.61 -19.08 19.27
N ALA A 165 32.42 -19.19 18.21
CA ALA A 165 33.84 -19.53 18.30
C ALA A 165 34.65 -18.47 19.08
N THR A 166 34.44 -17.18 18.80
CA THR A 166 35.10 -16.07 19.49
C THR A 166 34.71 -16.02 20.97
N VAL A 167 33.44 -16.29 21.27
CA VAL A 167 32.96 -16.36 22.66
C VAL A 167 33.60 -17.54 23.38
N ALA A 168 33.63 -18.73 22.75
CA ALA A 168 34.23 -19.93 23.32
C ALA A 168 35.72 -19.70 23.64
N GLU A 169 36.48 -19.08 22.74
CA GLU A 169 37.89 -18.77 22.97
C GLU A 169 38.10 -17.83 24.17
N ARG A 170 37.28 -16.77 24.28
CA ARG A 170 37.37 -15.84 25.42
C ARG A 170 36.99 -16.51 26.75
N LEU A 171 35.96 -17.36 26.73
CA LEU A 171 35.55 -18.11 27.91
C LEU A 171 36.62 -19.13 28.33
N GLU A 172 37.29 -19.75 27.37
CA GLU A 172 38.37 -20.70 27.66
C GLU A 172 39.57 -20.02 28.33
N ARG A 173 39.99 -18.85 27.83
CA ARG A 173 41.04 -18.05 28.51
C ARG A 173 40.64 -17.72 29.94
N ARG A 174 39.37 -17.36 30.17
CA ARG A 174 38.87 -17.04 31.51
C ARG A 174 38.79 -18.26 32.42
N ARG A 175 38.46 -19.43 31.87
CA ARG A 175 38.51 -20.71 32.57
C ARG A 175 39.93 -21.02 33.05
N VAL A 176 40.94 -20.86 32.21
CA VAL A 176 42.35 -21.07 32.57
C VAL A 176 42.80 -20.11 33.68
N VAL A 177 42.41 -18.84 33.59
CA VAL A 177 42.70 -17.84 34.64
C VAL A 177 42.04 -18.23 35.98
N PHE A 178 40.80 -18.71 35.96
CA PHE A 178 40.13 -19.17 37.17
C PHE A 178 40.83 -20.38 37.81
N VAL A 179 41.14 -21.41 37.02
CA VAL A 179 41.79 -22.65 37.50
C VAL A 179 43.16 -22.35 38.09
N SER A 180 43.98 -21.55 37.39
CA SER A 180 45.29 -21.13 37.89
C SER A 180 45.18 -20.22 39.13
N GLY A 181 44.14 -19.39 39.23
CA GLY A 181 43.82 -18.58 40.42
C GLY A 181 43.53 -19.42 41.67
N GLN A 182 42.93 -20.60 41.50
CA GLN A 182 42.72 -21.59 42.58
C GLN A 182 43.96 -22.46 42.85
N ARG A 183 45.09 -22.18 42.19
CA ARG A 183 46.34 -22.96 42.27
C ARG A 183 46.15 -24.44 41.91
N LYS A 184 45.31 -24.70 40.90
CA LYS A 184 45.05 -26.04 40.36
C LYS A 184 45.55 -26.12 38.93
N ASP A 185 45.88 -27.33 38.49
CA ASP A 185 46.37 -27.56 37.13
C ASP A 185 45.23 -27.89 36.17
N SER A 186 44.11 -28.41 36.69
CA SER A 186 42.99 -28.87 35.88
C SER A 186 41.62 -28.62 36.53
N VAL A 187 40.58 -28.57 35.70
CA VAL A 187 39.17 -28.48 36.15
C VAL A 187 38.76 -29.70 36.99
N SER A 188 39.37 -30.87 36.74
CA SER A 188 39.10 -32.10 37.49
C SER A 188 39.54 -32.04 38.95
N GLU A 189 40.42 -31.12 39.30
CA GLU A 189 40.88 -30.92 40.68
C GLU A 189 39.97 -29.96 41.47
N LEU A 190 39.01 -29.30 40.80
CA LEU A 190 38.07 -28.40 41.46
C LEU A 190 37.06 -29.20 42.29
N ASP A 191 36.79 -28.71 43.50
CA ASP A 191 35.73 -29.25 44.34
C ASP A 191 34.34 -28.82 43.81
N PRO A 192 33.24 -29.41 44.31
CA PRO A 192 31.89 -29.08 43.84
C PRO A 192 31.50 -27.60 43.99
N GLN A 193 31.98 -26.91 45.04
CA GLN A 193 31.67 -25.50 45.27
C GLN A 193 32.45 -24.59 44.30
N GLU A 194 33.72 -24.91 44.07
CA GLU A 194 34.57 -24.21 43.11
C GLU A 194 34.10 -24.44 41.66
N LEU A 195 33.62 -25.64 41.32
CA LEU A 195 33.00 -25.92 40.04
C LEU A 195 31.75 -25.07 39.82
N GLU A 196 30.88 -24.96 40.82
CA GLU A 196 29.70 -24.10 40.76
C GLU A 196 30.09 -22.62 40.62
N ALA A 197 31.11 -22.16 41.36
CA ALA A 197 31.63 -20.81 41.25
C ALA A 197 32.21 -20.51 39.86
N MET A 198 32.97 -21.44 39.29
CA MET A 198 33.51 -21.34 37.93
C MET A 198 32.37 -21.24 36.90
N GLN A 199 31.34 -22.08 37.01
CA GLN A 199 30.19 -22.05 36.11
C GLN A 199 29.45 -20.71 36.18
N LYS A 200 29.22 -20.18 37.38
CA LYS A 200 28.61 -18.87 37.59
C LYS A 200 29.45 -17.75 36.98
N GLU A 201 30.77 -17.79 37.17
CA GLU A 201 31.66 -16.80 36.56
C GLU A 201 31.65 -16.87 35.03
N LEU A 202 31.78 -18.08 34.44
CA LEU A 202 31.77 -18.24 33.00
C LEU A 202 30.42 -17.83 32.39
N ALA A 203 29.30 -18.12 33.07
CA ALA A 203 27.98 -17.66 32.65
C ALA A 203 27.87 -16.12 32.67
N ALA A 204 28.34 -15.49 33.75
CA ALA A 204 28.38 -14.03 33.86
C ALA A 204 29.29 -13.39 32.80
N ALA A 205 30.47 -13.98 32.57
CA ALA A 205 31.40 -13.54 31.55
C ALA A 205 30.80 -13.66 30.15
N ARG A 206 30.08 -14.75 29.85
CA ARG A 206 29.39 -14.94 28.57
C ARG A 206 28.34 -13.86 28.33
N LEU A 207 27.51 -13.56 29.33
CA LEU A 207 26.50 -12.50 29.23
C LEU A 207 27.13 -11.11 29.09
N ASN A 208 28.24 -10.85 29.79
CA ASN A 208 28.98 -9.60 29.65
C ASN A 208 29.53 -9.42 28.23
N LEU A 209 30.11 -10.47 27.63
CA LEU A 209 30.60 -10.41 26.25
C LEU A 209 29.49 -10.06 25.24
N TYR A 210 28.29 -10.63 25.42
CA TYR A 210 27.16 -10.29 24.57
C TYR A 210 26.65 -8.86 24.82
N ARG A 211 26.63 -8.40 26.08
CA ARG A 211 26.27 -7.03 26.43
C ARG A 211 27.25 -6.02 25.86
N GLU A 212 28.55 -6.24 26.01
CA GLU A 212 29.62 -5.37 25.51
C GLU A 212 29.55 -5.21 23.98
N ALA A 213 29.15 -6.26 23.27
CA ALA A 213 28.95 -6.22 21.83
C ALA A 213 27.64 -5.50 21.44
N ALA A 214 26.57 -5.71 22.20
CA ALA A 214 25.29 -5.05 21.96
C ALA A 214 25.34 -3.54 22.21
N THR A 215 25.98 -3.12 23.30
CA THR A 215 26.09 -1.73 23.76
C THR A 215 27.25 -0.96 23.15
N GLY A 216 28.20 -1.65 22.53
CA GLY A 216 29.42 -1.02 22.00
C GLY A 216 30.45 -0.63 23.06
N GLU A 217 30.29 -1.05 24.33
CA GLU A 217 31.25 -0.76 25.42
C GLU A 217 32.70 -1.18 25.10
N SER A 218 32.87 -2.17 24.20
CA SER A 218 34.17 -2.62 23.70
C SER A 218 34.86 -1.68 22.69
N GLY A 219 34.27 -0.51 22.42
CA GLY A 219 34.76 0.46 21.42
C GLY A 219 34.21 0.25 20.01
N ALA A 220 33.31 -0.73 19.83
CA ALA A 220 32.55 -0.92 18.60
C ALA A 220 31.31 -0.01 18.57
N ALA A 221 30.74 0.23 17.38
CA ALA A 221 29.45 0.92 17.28
C ALA A 221 28.36 0.10 17.98
N PRO A 222 27.45 0.73 18.75
CA PRO A 222 26.34 0.02 19.40
C PRO A 222 25.43 -0.61 18.35
N ILE A 223 24.95 -1.82 18.65
CA ILE A 223 23.96 -2.49 17.80
C ILE A 223 22.60 -1.90 18.14
N ARG A 224 21.93 -1.27 17.19
CA ARG A 224 20.56 -0.76 17.35
C ARG A 224 19.56 -1.89 17.36
N PHE A 225 19.66 -2.84 16.44
CA PHE A 225 18.84 -4.06 16.44
C PHE A 225 19.57 -5.21 15.76
N TYR A 226 19.16 -6.44 16.06
CA TYR A 226 19.76 -7.61 15.42
C TYR A 226 19.13 -7.88 14.06
N ALA A 227 19.95 -7.98 13.02
CA ALA A 227 19.53 -8.44 11.71
C ALA A 227 20.74 -8.92 10.92
N ASP A 228 20.52 -9.86 10.02
CA ASP A 228 21.52 -10.30 9.05
C ASP A 228 20.88 -10.45 7.66
N GLU A 229 21.73 -10.74 6.68
CA GLU A 229 21.32 -10.99 5.30
C GLU A 229 20.32 -12.16 5.18
N SER A 230 20.37 -13.14 6.10
CA SER A 230 19.46 -14.29 6.06
C SER A 230 18.02 -13.94 6.43
N ALA A 231 17.81 -12.80 7.10
CA ALA A 231 16.48 -12.29 7.39
C ALA A 231 15.83 -11.61 6.18
N LEU A 232 16.57 -11.31 5.10
CA LEU A 232 16.07 -10.59 3.94
C LEU A 232 15.84 -11.50 2.73
N ASP A 233 14.87 -11.16 1.89
CA ASP A 233 14.65 -11.75 0.57
C ASP A 233 15.66 -11.19 -0.45
N LEU A 234 16.92 -11.55 -0.31
CA LEU A 234 18.00 -11.09 -1.20
C LEU A 234 17.90 -11.74 -2.59
N PRO A 235 18.19 -10.99 -3.66
CA PRO A 235 18.19 -11.54 -5.01
C PRO A 235 19.26 -12.63 -5.16
N ALA A 236 18.90 -13.74 -5.80
CA ALA A 236 19.84 -14.82 -6.08
C ALA A 236 20.88 -14.39 -7.13
N THR A 237 22.08 -14.98 -7.04
CA THR A 237 23.15 -14.74 -8.03
C THR A 237 22.63 -15.06 -9.44
N PRO A 238 22.70 -14.10 -10.37
CA PRO A 238 22.22 -14.32 -11.74
C PRO A 238 23.09 -15.36 -12.44
N THR A 239 22.46 -16.27 -13.18
CA THR A 239 23.12 -17.32 -13.96
C THR A 239 23.16 -17.01 -15.47
N GLY A 240 22.56 -15.89 -15.88
CA GLY A 240 22.48 -15.46 -17.27
C GLY A 240 21.60 -14.23 -17.44
N LEU A 241 21.11 -14.03 -18.65
CA LEU A 241 20.17 -12.95 -18.98
C LEU A 241 18.88 -13.08 -18.17
N MET A 242 18.38 -11.95 -17.68
CA MET A 242 17.16 -11.84 -16.88
C MET A 242 16.21 -10.79 -17.49
N PRO A 243 14.88 -10.95 -17.36
CA PRO A 243 13.93 -9.90 -17.78
C PRO A 243 14.19 -8.57 -17.07
N LEU A 244 14.04 -7.46 -17.79
CA LEU A 244 14.21 -6.12 -17.23
C LEU A 244 13.23 -5.85 -16.08
N ALA A 245 11.98 -6.31 -16.19
CA ALA A 245 10.99 -6.21 -15.12
C ALA A 245 11.44 -6.87 -13.80
N ALA A 246 12.13 -8.02 -13.87
CA ALA A 246 12.62 -8.71 -12.67
C ALA A 246 13.78 -7.96 -12.02
N MET A 247 14.66 -7.36 -12.81
CA MET A 247 15.74 -6.51 -12.30
C MET A 247 15.19 -5.22 -11.68
N PHE A 248 14.14 -4.63 -12.25
CA PHE A 248 13.48 -3.48 -11.65
C PHE A 248 12.77 -3.85 -10.33
N ASP A 249 12.16 -5.04 -10.25
CA ASP A 249 11.59 -5.58 -9.01
C ASP A 249 12.65 -5.69 -7.90
N TRP A 250 13.88 -6.12 -8.23
CA TRP A 250 14.97 -6.16 -7.25
C TRP A 250 15.30 -4.78 -6.67
N GLN A 251 15.41 -3.77 -7.53
CA GLN A 251 15.65 -2.38 -7.10
C GLN A 251 14.49 -1.86 -6.25
N TRP A 252 13.25 -2.17 -6.61
CA TRP A 252 12.07 -1.77 -5.84
C TRP A 252 12.01 -2.46 -4.48
N LYS A 253 12.30 -3.76 -4.41
CA LYS A 253 12.42 -4.52 -3.16
C LYS A 253 13.50 -3.93 -2.24
N TYR A 254 14.61 -3.48 -2.81
CA TYR A 254 15.65 -2.77 -2.04
C TYR A 254 15.12 -1.47 -1.43
N TRP A 255 14.41 -0.62 -2.19
CA TRP A 255 13.86 0.62 -1.65
C TRP A 255 12.87 0.38 -0.50
N ILE A 256 12.00 -0.63 -0.63
CA ILE A 256 11.07 -1.03 0.44
C ILE A 256 11.83 -1.51 1.68
N THR A 257 12.88 -2.31 1.48
CA THR A 257 13.70 -2.82 2.58
C THR A 257 14.47 -1.69 3.27
N GLN A 258 15.00 -0.73 2.50
CA GLN A 258 15.64 0.47 3.02
C GLN A 258 14.70 1.26 3.93
N ASP A 259 13.48 1.53 3.49
CA ASP A 259 12.49 2.24 4.31
C ASP A 259 12.14 1.50 5.60
N LEU A 260 11.96 0.18 5.53
CA LEU A 260 11.55 -0.59 6.69
C LEU A 260 12.67 -0.73 7.72
N LEU A 261 13.91 -1.00 7.27
CA LEU A 261 15.06 -1.07 8.17
C LEU A 261 15.39 0.30 8.78
N GLN A 262 15.20 1.39 8.02
CA GLN A 262 15.34 2.74 8.56
C GLN A 262 14.25 3.04 9.59
N ALA A 263 12.99 2.66 9.34
CA ALA A 263 11.91 2.79 10.31
C ALA A 263 12.22 2.04 11.62
N PHE A 264 12.79 0.84 11.52
CA PHE A 264 13.23 0.07 12.68
C PHE A 264 14.37 0.74 13.45
N ALA A 265 15.33 1.35 12.75
CA ALA A 265 16.37 2.14 13.39
C ALA A 265 15.79 3.40 14.08
N ASP A 266 14.87 4.09 13.42
CA ASP A 266 14.23 5.31 13.91
C ASP A 266 13.34 5.03 15.13
N ALA A 267 12.71 3.85 15.19
CA ALA A 267 12.00 3.38 16.38
C ALA A 267 12.91 3.29 17.62
N ASN A 268 14.19 2.93 17.42
CA ASN A 268 15.19 2.90 18.49
C ASN A 268 15.88 4.24 18.70
N GLY A 269 15.91 5.12 17.69
CA GLY A 269 16.59 6.40 17.77
C GLY A 269 18.08 6.25 18.07
N GLN A 270 18.52 6.68 19.25
CA GLN A 270 19.91 6.54 19.70
C GLN A 270 20.12 5.37 20.66
N ASP A 271 19.05 4.66 21.02
CA ASP A 271 19.14 3.53 21.93
C ASP A 271 19.74 2.30 21.24
N ASP A 272 20.46 1.50 22.03
CA ASP A 272 20.93 0.19 21.61
C ASP A 272 19.80 -0.86 21.62
N VAL A 273 20.11 -2.07 21.17
CA VAL A 273 19.17 -3.19 21.12
C VAL A 273 18.64 -3.63 22.48
N ILE A 274 19.33 -3.31 23.58
CA ILE A 274 18.90 -3.68 24.94
C ILE A 274 17.82 -2.73 25.43
N ASN A 275 17.95 -1.44 25.16
CA ASN A 275 17.04 -0.40 25.65
C ASN A 275 15.96 -0.02 24.63
N GLY A 276 16.25 -0.09 23.34
CA GLY A 276 15.34 0.30 22.26
C GLY A 276 14.17 -0.68 22.06
N PRO A 277 13.01 -0.23 21.54
CA PRO A 277 11.84 -1.06 21.34
C PRO A 277 12.04 -2.19 20.32
N MET A 278 12.76 -1.95 19.24
CA MET A 278 13.05 -2.94 18.21
C MET A 278 14.24 -3.81 18.61
N LYS A 279 14.06 -5.14 18.59
CA LYS A 279 15.09 -6.08 19.06
C LYS A 279 15.75 -6.84 17.93
N ARG A 280 14.95 -7.47 17.05
CA ARG A 280 15.47 -8.34 16.01
C ARG A 280 14.55 -8.44 14.80
N VAL A 281 15.10 -8.42 13.60
CA VAL A 281 14.42 -8.85 12.37
C VAL A 281 14.69 -10.34 12.17
N LEU A 282 13.62 -11.12 11.97
CA LEU A 282 13.72 -12.56 11.74
C LEU A 282 13.49 -12.93 10.28
N SER A 283 12.53 -12.26 9.65
CA SER A 283 12.26 -12.43 8.23
C SER A 283 11.61 -11.17 7.64
N LEU A 284 11.89 -10.91 6.38
CA LEU A 284 11.30 -9.85 5.58
C LEU A 284 11.14 -10.40 4.17
N SER A 285 9.90 -10.58 3.74
CA SER A 285 9.55 -11.01 2.38
C SER A 285 8.60 -10.01 1.74
N ILE A 286 8.83 -9.73 0.46
CA ILE A 286 8.07 -8.74 -0.32
C ILE A 286 7.40 -9.50 -1.46
N ALA A 287 6.08 -9.35 -1.59
CA ALA A 287 5.31 -9.99 -2.65
C ALA A 287 5.80 -9.55 -4.04
N GLY A 288 5.74 -10.45 -5.03
CA GLY A 288 6.15 -10.16 -6.39
C GLY A 288 5.28 -9.09 -7.07
N LEU A 289 5.79 -8.46 -8.14
CA LEU A 289 4.98 -7.53 -8.95
C LEU A 289 3.83 -8.32 -9.59
N GLY A 290 2.58 -7.88 -9.37
CA GLY A 290 1.39 -8.51 -9.95
C GLY A 290 0.79 -9.68 -9.14
N GLU A 291 1.40 -10.10 -8.03
CA GLU A 291 0.74 -11.01 -7.09
C GLU A 291 -0.31 -10.22 -6.29
N ALA A 292 -1.58 -10.33 -6.72
CA ALA A 292 -2.70 -9.85 -5.93
C ALA A 292 -2.73 -10.57 -4.57
N ALA A 293 -3.00 -9.80 -3.52
CA ALA A 293 -3.06 -10.26 -2.14
C ALA A 293 -3.95 -11.52 -2.00
N ALA A 294 -3.34 -12.70 -1.92
CA ALA A 294 -4.06 -13.87 -1.45
C ALA A 294 -4.40 -13.62 0.03
N ALA A 295 -5.69 -13.52 0.33
CA ALA A 295 -6.22 -13.31 1.68
C ALA A 295 -5.54 -14.26 2.69
N PRO A 296 -5.27 -13.82 3.93
CA PRO A 296 -4.68 -14.69 4.93
C PRO A 296 -5.64 -15.87 5.17
N ALA A 297 -5.20 -17.07 4.80
CA ALA A 297 -5.94 -18.29 5.07
C ALA A 297 -6.19 -18.37 6.58
N GLY A 298 -7.44 -18.19 6.98
CA GLY A 298 -7.89 -18.37 8.34
C GLY A 298 -7.54 -19.77 8.81
N GLY A 299 -6.84 -19.85 9.95
CA GLY A 299 -6.50 -21.10 10.60
C GLY A 299 -7.75 -21.88 10.96
N GLY A 300 -8.11 -22.86 10.12
CA GLY A 300 -9.12 -23.87 10.41
C GLY A 300 -8.52 -24.91 11.34
N GLY A 301 -9.04 -24.93 12.57
CA GLY A 301 -8.62 -25.83 13.64
C GLY A 301 -8.69 -27.31 13.25
N GLN A 302 -7.65 -28.01 13.69
CA GLN A 302 -7.60 -29.46 13.83
C GLN A 302 -8.74 -29.92 14.75
N THR A 303 -9.71 -30.64 14.21
CA THR A 303 -10.58 -31.53 14.98
C THR A 303 -10.59 -32.89 14.32
N GLY A 304 -10.09 -33.89 15.07
CA GLY A 304 -10.07 -35.28 14.66
C GLY A 304 -11.47 -35.88 14.52
N GLY A 305 -11.55 -36.90 13.68
CA GLY A 305 -12.72 -37.75 13.51
C GLY A 305 -12.29 -39.08 12.91
N MET A 306 -12.06 -40.06 13.77
CA MET A 306 -11.97 -41.48 13.41
C MET A 306 -13.31 -42.00 12.89
N GLY A 307 -13.25 -42.92 11.93
CA GLY A 307 -14.22 -44.01 11.81
C GLY A 307 -14.83 -44.19 10.42
N GLY A 308 -14.63 -45.38 9.82
CA GLY A 308 -15.47 -45.84 8.70
C GLY A 308 -14.81 -46.83 7.74
N MET A 309 -14.67 -48.08 8.17
CA MET A 309 -14.34 -49.24 7.33
C MET A 309 -15.50 -49.65 6.40
N GLY A 310 -15.16 -50.21 5.23
CA GLY A 310 -16.03 -51.05 4.39
C GLY A 310 -16.18 -50.49 2.96
N GLY A 311 -15.98 -51.23 1.87
CA GLY A 311 -15.85 -52.66 1.68
C GLY A 311 -15.53 -52.98 0.21
N MET A 312 -15.32 -54.27 -0.02
CA MET A 312 -14.79 -54.94 -1.21
C MET A 312 -15.57 -54.71 -2.52
N GLY A 313 -14.86 -54.83 -3.64
CA GLY A 313 -15.43 -55.10 -4.97
C GLY A 313 -14.35 -55.36 -6.01
N ALA A 314 -14.34 -56.57 -6.57
CA ALA A 314 -13.24 -57.16 -7.32
C ALA A 314 -13.34 -57.02 -8.85
N ALA A 315 -12.17 -57.24 -9.49
CA ALA A 315 -11.92 -57.83 -10.80
C ALA A 315 -12.25 -57.03 -12.08
N GLY A 316 -11.21 -56.82 -12.90
CA GLY A 316 -11.31 -56.39 -14.29
C GLY A 316 -9.95 -56.30 -14.98
N MET A 317 -9.48 -57.42 -15.52
CA MET A 317 -8.33 -57.51 -16.43
C MET A 317 -8.48 -56.58 -17.63
N GLY A 318 -7.40 -55.91 -18.05
CA GLY A 318 -7.35 -55.22 -19.34
C GLY A 318 -6.22 -54.20 -19.49
N ALA A 319 -4.99 -54.67 -19.73
CA ALA A 319 -4.00 -53.93 -20.52
C ALA A 319 -4.04 -54.51 -21.96
N PRO A 320 -3.72 -53.76 -23.04
CA PRO A 320 -2.73 -52.70 -23.09
C PRO A 320 -3.18 -51.44 -23.85
N GLY A 321 -2.76 -50.27 -23.39
CA GLY A 321 -3.04 -49.00 -24.05
C GLY A 321 -1.99 -47.95 -23.72
N ARG A 322 -0.81 -48.11 -24.32
CA ARG A 322 0.31 -47.16 -24.24
C ARG A 322 -0.06 -45.89 -25.02
N SER A 323 -0.85 -45.00 -24.42
CA SER A 323 -1.12 -43.67 -24.98
C SER A 323 0.07 -42.76 -24.69
N ARG A 324 1.09 -42.89 -25.54
CA ARG A 324 2.20 -41.95 -25.67
C ARG A 324 1.69 -40.75 -26.48
N GLY A 325 0.90 -39.90 -25.84
CA GLY A 325 0.57 -38.56 -26.34
C GLY A 325 1.79 -37.66 -26.17
N GLY A 326 2.79 -37.84 -27.04
CA GLY A 326 3.91 -36.92 -27.19
C GLY A 326 3.41 -35.61 -27.78
N GLY A 327 2.93 -34.71 -26.92
CA GLY A 327 2.88 -33.29 -27.21
C GLY A 327 4.30 -32.78 -27.23
N GLY A 328 4.96 -32.91 -28.39
CA GLY A 328 6.20 -32.23 -28.70
C GLY A 328 5.95 -30.73 -28.69
N GLY A 329 5.99 -30.13 -27.50
CA GLY A 329 6.35 -28.74 -27.36
C GLY A 329 7.78 -28.64 -27.86
N THR A 330 7.93 -28.23 -29.12
CA THR A 330 9.19 -27.74 -29.66
C THR A 330 9.84 -26.86 -28.60
N PRO A 331 11.08 -27.15 -28.15
CA PRO A 331 11.84 -26.12 -27.45
C PRO A 331 11.86 -24.94 -28.39
N ALA A 332 11.31 -23.80 -27.94
CA ALA A 332 11.43 -22.56 -28.66
C ALA A 332 12.93 -22.39 -28.95
N ALA A 333 13.28 -22.52 -30.23
CA ALA A 333 14.62 -22.24 -30.70
C ALA A 333 14.97 -20.86 -30.16
N ALA A 334 16.09 -20.76 -29.44
CA ALA A 334 16.65 -19.48 -29.05
C ALA A 334 16.72 -18.61 -30.31
N PRO A 335 15.97 -17.50 -30.39
CA PRO A 335 16.14 -16.59 -31.50
C PRO A 335 17.53 -15.99 -31.37
N GLY A 336 18.33 -16.14 -32.42
CA GLY A 336 19.62 -15.47 -32.51
C GLY A 336 19.47 -13.96 -32.29
N GLY A 337 20.37 -13.42 -31.47
CA GLY A 337 20.61 -12.00 -31.28
C GLY A 337 19.44 -11.23 -30.70
N THR A 338 19.31 -11.21 -29.37
CA THR A 338 18.40 -10.29 -28.67
C THR A 338 18.65 -8.85 -29.15
N ALA A 339 17.71 -8.30 -29.91
CA ALA A 339 17.64 -6.88 -30.15
C ALA A 339 17.34 -6.19 -28.81
N LEU A 340 17.85 -4.97 -28.64
CA LEU A 340 17.43 -4.16 -27.50
C LEU A 340 15.91 -3.91 -27.62
N PRO A 341 15.15 -3.99 -26.51
CA PRO A 341 13.77 -3.54 -26.48
C PRO A 341 13.67 -2.08 -26.90
N ASP A 342 12.58 -1.72 -27.56
CA ASP A 342 12.30 -0.31 -27.85
C ASP A 342 12.07 0.46 -26.55
N HIS A 343 12.54 1.71 -26.51
CA HIS A 343 12.28 2.60 -25.38
C HIS A 343 10.78 2.89 -25.30
N PRO A 344 10.14 2.74 -24.11
CA PRO A 344 8.69 2.84 -24.01
C PRO A 344 8.16 4.27 -24.18
N GLY A 345 9.02 5.28 -24.06
CA GLY A 345 8.65 6.71 -24.07
C GLY A 345 8.23 7.19 -22.68
N ASP A 346 7.63 8.37 -22.59
CA ASP A 346 7.18 8.93 -21.31
C ASP A 346 5.92 8.21 -20.82
N ALA A 347 5.82 7.95 -19.52
CA ALA A 347 4.62 7.34 -18.96
C ALA A 347 3.46 8.35 -18.97
N GLN A 348 2.28 7.91 -19.41
CA GLN A 348 1.06 8.71 -19.35
C GLN A 348 0.34 8.41 -18.03
N ILE A 349 0.54 9.29 -17.04
CA ILE A 349 -0.10 9.20 -15.73
C ILE A 349 -0.97 10.43 -15.55
N ASP A 350 -2.24 10.20 -15.24
CA ASP A 350 -3.16 11.27 -14.89
C ASP A 350 -3.43 11.21 -13.38
N PRO A 351 -2.78 12.07 -12.57
CA PRO A 351 -2.96 12.09 -11.12
C PRO A 351 -4.34 12.62 -10.71
N SER A 352 -5.14 13.15 -11.64
CA SER A 352 -6.49 13.64 -11.37
C SER A 352 -7.57 12.56 -11.37
N ILE A 353 -7.23 11.34 -11.82
CA ILE A 353 -8.16 10.20 -11.80
C ILE A 353 -8.44 9.76 -10.36
N GLU A 354 -9.71 9.58 -10.04
CA GLU A 354 -10.13 9.08 -8.72
C GLU A 354 -9.60 7.66 -8.48
N ALA A 355 -8.77 7.50 -7.45
CA ALA A 355 -8.31 6.22 -6.96
C ALA A 355 -9.45 5.49 -6.23
N ARG A 356 -10.12 4.56 -6.91
CA ARG A 356 -11.21 3.76 -6.34
C ARG A 356 -10.70 2.86 -5.22
N VAL A 357 -11.45 2.81 -4.12
CA VAL A 357 -11.17 1.99 -2.94
C VAL A 357 -12.07 0.75 -2.95
N ASP A 358 -11.47 -0.43 -2.90
CA ASP A 358 -12.14 -1.72 -2.78
C ASP A 358 -11.79 -2.40 -1.44
N ARG A 359 -12.72 -2.33 -0.48
CA ARG A 359 -12.55 -2.89 0.87
C ARG A 359 -12.84 -4.39 0.99
N THR A 360 -13.07 -5.10 -0.13
CA THR A 360 -13.36 -6.54 -0.08
C THR A 360 -12.12 -7.38 0.25
N GLY A 361 -10.91 -6.91 -0.12
CA GLY A 361 -9.65 -7.63 0.09
C GLY A 361 -8.72 -7.07 1.18
N SER A 362 -8.82 -5.78 1.52
CA SER A 362 -7.96 -5.12 2.52
C SER A 362 -8.75 -4.10 3.34
N ILE A 363 -8.33 -3.89 4.60
CA ILE A 363 -8.91 -2.90 5.51
C ILE A 363 -8.75 -1.46 4.99
N THR A 364 -7.66 -1.18 4.28
CA THR A 364 -7.43 0.13 3.63
C THR A 364 -8.29 0.29 2.38
N GLY A 365 -8.69 -0.86 1.80
CA GLY A 365 -9.33 -0.99 0.51
C GLY A 365 -8.52 -0.47 -0.67
N ARG A 366 -7.21 -0.25 -0.49
CA ARG A 366 -6.37 0.23 -1.58
C ARG A 366 -6.01 -0.97 -2.47
N SER A 367 -6.07 -0.76 -3.78
CA SER A 367 -5.48 -1.65 -4.80
C SER A 367 -4.61 -0.83 -5.76
N SER A 368 -3.64 -1.48 -6.42
CA SER A 368 -2.85 -0.83 -7.48
C SER A 368 -3.78 -0.33 -8.58
N ASN A 369 -3.53 0.89 -9.06
CA ASN A 369 -4.36 1.58 -10.05
C ASN A 369 -3.51 2.48 -10.95
N ASP A 370 -4.14 3.32 -11.76
CA ASP A 370 -3.44 4.17 -12.74
C ASP A 370 -2.51 5.22 -12.11
N VAL A 371 -2.69 5.57 -10.83
CA VAL A 371 -1.95 6.61 -10.12
C VAL A 371 -0.83 6.05 -9.24
N TYR A 372 -1.03 4.88 -8.64
CA TYR A 372 -0.07 4.28 -7.71
C TYR A 372 -0.10 2.76 -7.71
N ASP A 373 1.02 2.17 -7.28
CA ASP A 373 1.18 0.75 -7.05
C ASP A 373 1.23 0.44 -5.56
N ILE A 374 0.64 -0.68 -5.16
CA ILE A 374 0.68 -1.21 -3.80
C ILE A 374 1.58 -2.43 -3.77
N ARG A 375 2.40 -2.50 -2.72
CA ARG A 375 3.25 -3.65 -2.44
C ARG A 375 2.96 -4.16 -1.04
N LEU A 376 2.94 -5.48 -0.91
CA LEU A 376 2.74 -6.16 0.36
C LEU A 376 4.06 -6.70 0.88
N VAL A 377 4.31 -6.45 2.15
CA VAL A 377 5.48 -6.93 2.89
C VAL A 377 4.99 -7.79 4.05
N LYS A 378 5.56 -8.98 4.19
CA LYS A 378 5.40 -9.82 5.37
C LYS A 378 6.71 -9.79 6.15
N CYS A 379 6.63 -9.41 7.41
CA CYS A 379 7.79 -9.26 8.26
C CYS A 379 7.57 -9.91 9.61
N SER A 380 8.52 -10.73 10.06
CA SER A 380 8.55 -11.27 11.41
C SER A 380 9.66 -10.59 12.21
N ILE A 381 9.30 -10.01 13.34
CA ILE A 381 10.23 -9.28 14.23
C ILE A 381 10.11 -9.74 15.68
N VAL A 382 11.13 -9.40 16.46
CA VAL A 382 11.08 -9.38 17.92
C VAL A 382 11.20 -7.94 18.38
N ALA A 383 10.30 -7.53 19.26
CA ALA A 383 10.27 -6.19 19.84
C ALA A 383 9.91 -6.25 21.33
N SER A 384 10.27 -5.22 22.09
CA SER A 384 9.75 -5.00 23.45
C SER A 384 8.23 -4.87 23.38
N THR A 385 7.51 -5.65 24.18
CA THR A 385 6.04 -5.65 24.19
C THR A 385 5.47 -4.27 24.47
N ARG A 386 6.12 -3.49 25.35
CA ARG A 386 5.74 -2.11 25.66
C ARG A 386 6.11 -1.13 24.55
N GLY A 387 7.17 -1.44 23.81
CA GLY A 387 7.71 -0.63 22.72
C GLY A 387 7.03 -0.80 21.36
N LEU A 388 6.13 -1.78 21.21
CA LEU A 388 5.47 -2.07 19.94
C LEU A 388 4.78 -0.86 19.28
N PRO A 389 4.05 0.01 20.02
CA PRO A 389 3.44 1.19 19.41
C PRO A 389 4.48 2.10 18.73
N ALA A 390 5.65 2.28 19.33
CA ALA A 390 6.71 3.10 18.75
C ALA A 390 7.27 2.50 17.44
N VAL A 391 7.38 1.17 17.36
CA VAL A 391 7.78 0.47 16.13
C VAL A 391 6.73 0.66 15.03
N ILE A 392 5.44 0.50 15.35
CA ILE A 392 4.34 0.66 14.39
C ILE A 392 4.27 2.12 13.91
N ASP A 393 4.40 3.09 14.83
CA ASP A 393 4.41 4.51 14.49
C ASP A 393 5.59 4.89 13.60
N ALA A 394 6.76 4.28 13.84
CA ALA A 394 7.93 4.50 12.99
C ALA A 394 7.71 3.95 11.57
N ILE A 395 7.13 2.74 11.45
CA ILE A 395 6.74 2.19 10.15
C ILE A 395 5.75 3.13 9.45
N ALA A 396 4.71 3.59 10.15
CA ALA A 396 3.67 4.44 9.56
C ALA A 396 4.18 5.82 9.10
N LYS A 397 5.27 6.32 9.68
CA LYS A 397 5.96 7.55 9.26
C LYS A 397 6.84 7.35 8.02
N SER A 398 7.20 6.10 7.72
CA SER A 398 8.05 5.76 6.58
C SER A 398 7.21 5.47 5.34
N ASN A 399 7.41 6.27 4.31
CA ASN A 399 7.02 6.01 2.93
C ASN A 399 5.61 5.42 2.71
N PHE A 400 4.58 6.06 3.26
CA PHE A 400 3.18 5.62 3.16
C PHE A 400 2.93 4.15 3.53
N MET A 401 3.72 3.61 4.46
CA MET A 401 3.53 2.25 4.95
C MET A 401 2.37 2.18 5.94
N THR A 402 1.61 1.10 5.90
CA THR A 402 0.47 0.85 6.79
C THR A 402 0.47 -0.60 7.23
N VAL A 403 0.47 -0.85 8.53
CA VAL A 403 0.33 -2.20 9.09
C VAL A 403 -1.14 -2.61 8.99
N ILE A 404 -1.43 -3.68 8.24
CA ILE A 404 -2.81 -4.16 8.00
C ILE A 404 -3.17 -5.43 8.79
N ASP A 405 -2.16 -6.22 9.19
CA ASP A 405 -2.34 -7.40 10.04
C ASP A 405 -1.17 -7.46 11.03
N LEU A 406 -1.47 -7.84 12.28
CA LEU A 406 -0.51 -7.98 13.36
C LEU A 406 -0.87 -9.19 14.21
N LYS A 407 0.08 -10.11 14.36
CA LYS A 407 -0.05 -11.29 15.24
C LYS A 407 1.05 -11.27 16.28
N LEU A 408 0.64 -11.34 17.54
CA LEU A 408 1.55 -11.23 18.69
C LEU A 408 1.65 -12.56 19.44
N ARG A 409 2.87 -12.98 19.77
CA ARG A 409 3.13 -14.13 20.65
C ARG A 409 4.29 -13.82 21.61
N PRO A 410 4.29 -14.33 22.85
CA PRO A 410 5.43 -14.15 23.75
C PRO A 410 6.70 -14.74 23.14
N ALA A 411 7.82 -14.01 23.22
CA ALA A 411 9.14 -14.51 22.83
C ALA A 411 9.94 -14.93 24.06
N ASN A 412 10.67 -16.04 23.97
CA ASN A 412 11.55 -16.48 25.07
C ASN A 412 12.92 -15.81 24.96
N ALA A 413 13.13 -14.75 25.75
CA ALA A 413 14.42 -14.04 25.81
C ALA A 413 15.58 -14.93 26.27
N PHE A 414 15.33 -15.92 27.12
CA PHE A 414 16.38 -16.84 27.59
C PHE A 414 16.84 -17.79 26.49
N ASP A 415 15.93 -18.27 25.65
CA ASP A 415 16.30 -19.08 24.48
C ASP A 415 17.08 -18.24 23.47
N ALA A 416 16.68 -16.98 23.25
CA ALA A 416 17.41 -16.06 22.40
C ALA A 416 18.83 -15.79 22.93
N ALA A 417 18.99 -15.64 24.25
CA ALA A 417 20.29 -15.44 24.90
C ALA A 417 21.23 -16.64 24.74
N ARG A 418 20.72 -17.87 24.60
CA ARG A 418 21.54 -19.05 24.26
C ARG A 418 22.18 -18.92 22.89
N GLY A 419 21.51 -18.25 21.95
CA GLY A 419 22.01 -17.88 20.63
C GLY A 419 22.84 -16.59 20.61
N GLY A 420 23.06 -15.95 21.76
CA GLY A 420 23.82 -14.70 21.90
C GLY A 420 23.00 -13.42 21.73
N PHE A 421 21.69 -13.52 21.48
CA PHE A 421 20.81 -12.36 21.34
C PHE A 421 20.32 -11.90 22.71
N ILE A 422 20.71 -10.69 23.12
CA ILE A 422 20.32 -10.13 24.42
C ILE A 422 19.33 -8.99 24.19
N TYR A 423 18.12 -9.12 24.74
CA TYR A 423 17.03 -8.15 24.53
C TYR A 423 16.74 -7.24 25.74
N GLY A 424 17.54 -7.36 26.80
CA GLY A 424 17.33 -6.64 28.05
C GLY A 424 16.36 -7.36 29.01
N ILE A 425 15.94 -6.62 30.04
CA ILE A 425 15.08 -7.13 31.12
C ILE A 425 13.59 -7.05 30.78
N GLU A 426 13.24 -6.28 29.75
CA GLU A 426 11.84 -6.08 29.38
C GLU A 426 11.26 -7.33 28.70
N PRO A 427 9.97 -7.64 28.92
CA PRO A 427 9.29 -8.69 28.17
C PRO A 427 9.28 -8.37 26.68
N VAL A 428 9.68 -9.35 25.87
CA VAL A 428 9.68 -9.26 24.42
C VAL A 428 8.58 -10.12 23.81
N SER A 429 8.11 -9.67 22.66
CA SER A 429 7.14 -10.41 21.85
C SER A 429 7.69 -10.68 20.47
N PHE A 430 7.33 -11.84 19.96
CA PHE A 430 7.42 -12.19 18.55
C PHE A 430 6.19 -11.59 17.84
N VAL A 431 6.42 -10.89 16.74
CA VAL A 431 5.39 -10.16 15.99
C VAL A 431 5.47 -10.56 14.53
N ASP A 432 4.37 -11.07 13.97
CA ASP A 432 4.20 -11.16 12.52
C ASP A 432 3.38 -9.97 12.05
N LEU A 433 3.91 -9.22 11.08
CA LEU A 433 3.31 -8.04 10.50
C LEU A 433 3.04 -8.28 9.01
N THR A 434 1.88 -7.82 8.54
CA THR A 434 1.64 -7.57 7.11
C THR A 434 1.52 -6.07 6.90
N ILE A 435 2.33 -5.54 6.00
CA ILE A 435 2.47 -4.10 5.73
C ILE A 435 2.13 -3.84 4.27
N GLU A 436 1.28 -2.85 4.03
CA GLU A 436 1.04 -2.25 2.72
C GLU A 436 1.94 -1.02 2.55
N THR A 437 2.58 -0.88 1.40
CA THR A 437 3.31 0.34 1.03
C THR A 437 2.81 0.85 -0.33
N VAL A 438 2.68 2.17 -0.45
CA VAL A 438 2.12 2.85 -1.62
C VAL A 438 3.23 3.56 -2.37
N TRP A 439 3.26 3.41 -3.69
CA TRP A 439 4.29 3.95 -4.56
C TRP A 439 3.63 4.71 -5.71
N LEU A 440 3.89 6.02 -5.79
CA LEU A 440 3.30 6.86 -6.82
C LEU A 440 3.96 6.57 -8.17
N ARG A 441 3.15 6.33 -9.20
CA ARG A 441 3.64 6.02 -10.55
C ARG A 441 4.38 7.18 -11.18
N GLU A 442 4.07 8.41 -10.78
CA GLU A 442 4.62 9.63 -11.39
C GLU A 442 6.15 9.69 -11.41
N TRP A 443 6.82 9.14 -10.39
CA TRP A 443 8.29 9.11 -10.35
C TRP A 443 8.89 7.74 -10.67
N THR A 444 8.09 6.66 -10.65
CA THR A 444 8.57 5.30 -10.89
C THR A 444 8.38 4.85 -12.33
N ALA A 445 7.26 5.23 -12.97
CA ALA A 445 6.84 4.69 -14.26
C ALA A 445 7.78 5.05 -15.41
N ASP A 446 8.36 6.25 -15.41
CA ASP A 446 9.33 6.66 -16.44
C ASP A 446 10.55 5.74 -16.46
N ALA A 447 10.95 5.24 -15.29
CA ALA A 447 12.02 4.28 -15.12
C ALA A 447 11.62 2.83 -15.41
N MET A 448 10.32 2.52 -15.50
CA MET A 448 9.87 1.14 -15.67
C MET A 448 10.16 0.62 -17.08
N PRO A 449 10.73 -0.58 -17.21
CA PRO A 449 10.87 -1.29 -18.47
C PRO A 449 9.55 -1.49 -19.23
N PRO A 450 9.57 -1.63 -20.58
CA PRO A 450 8.36 -1.81 -21.40
C PRO A 450 7.48 -3.00 -20.99
N ASP A 451 8.12 -4.13 -20.65
CA ASP A 451 7.46 -5.36 -20.19
C ASP A 451 6.74 -5.13 -18.85
N LEU A 452 7.38 -4.39 -17.93
CA LEU A 452 6.78 -4.03 -16.66
C LEU A 452 5.60 -3.06 -16.84
N ARG A 453 5.75 -2.02 -17.67
CA ARG A 453 4.65 -1.08 -17.96
C ARG A 453 3.43 -1.80 -18.53
N THR A 454 3.67 -2.74 -19.46
CA THR A 454 2.61 -3.55 -20.04
C THR A 454 1.92 -4.41 -18.98
N MET A 455 2.68 -5.04 -18.09
CA MET A 455 2.14 -5.85 -16.99
C MET A 455 1.30 -5.03 -16.00
N LEU A 456 1.71 -3.79 -15.73
CA LEU A 456 1.02 -2.87 -14.81
C LEU A 456 -0.08 -2.03 -15.47
N GLY A 457 -0.30 -2.20 -16.79
CA GLY A 457 -1.30 -1.45 -17.56
C GLY A 457 -0.96 0.03 -17.78
N ILE A 458 0.31 0.42 -17.62
CA ILE A 458 0.76 1.80 -17.77
C ILE A 458 0.84 2.15 -19.26
N ARG A 459 0.10 3.18 -19.67
CA ARG A 459 0.15 3.72 -21.03
C ARG A 459 1.42 4.55 -21.19
N SER A 460 2.02 4.50 -22.37
CA SER A 460 3.19 5.32 -22.69
C SER A 460 2.91 6.17 -23.91
N ASN A 461 3.43 7.39 -23.91
CA ASN A 461 3.43 8.24 -25.10
C ASN A 461 4.41 7.62 -26.10
N GLN A 462 3.90 7.23 -27.27
CA GLN A 462 4.74 6.66 -28.31
C GLN A 462 5.82 7.70 -28.69
N PRO A 463 7.13 7.33 -28.67
CA PRO A 463 8.17 8.29 -28.97
C PRO A 463 7.97 8.86 -30.38
N ALA A 464 7.99 10.19 -30.50
CA ALA A 464 7.84 10.91 -31.76
C ALA A 464 9.00 10.55 -32.72
N GLY A 465 8.86 9.44 -33.44
CA GLY A 465 9.91 8.92 -34.31
C GLY A 465 9.66 7.52 -34.88
N SER A 466 8.66 6.76 -34.42
CA SER A 466 8.33 5.42 -34.95
C SER A 466 7.14 5.40 -35.91
N ALA A 467 6.98 6.46 -36.72
CA ALA A 467 6.19 6.42 -37.95
C ALA A 467 7.15 6.48 -39.13
N GLY A 468 7.59 5.31 -39.59
CA GLY A 468 8.40 5.09 -40.79
C GLY A 468 8.01 3.80 -41.46
#